data_AF-A0A1Q3SMH7-F1
#
_entry.id   AF-A0A1Q3SMH7-F1
#
_cell.length_a   1.000
_cell.length_b   1.000
_cell.length_c   1.000
_cell.angle_alpha   90.00
_cell.angle_beta   90.00
_cell.angle_gamma   90.00
#
_symmetry.space_group_name_H-M   'P 1'
#
loop_
_entity.id
_entity.type
_entity.pdbx_description
1 polymer ?
#
loop_
_entity_poly.entity_id
_entity_poly.type
_entity_poly.pdbx_seq_one_letter_code
_entity_poly.pdbx_strand_id
1 'polypeptide(L)'
;MYKKDPEVQSHGHKQPPKFLPGFPDAKVVRGKTPYPGGKRKRWEMPDGKFLEWDYMHGEVEMYNKNGNHLGAFDPNKGEKVKNAKKDRNIKKYL
;
A
#
# COMPACT_ATOMS: atom_id res chain seq x y z
N MET A 1 18.22 -28.27 12.87
CA MET A 1 17.31 -27.81 13.95
C MET A 1 17.61 -26.35 14.24
N TYR A 2 16.56 -25.55 14.40
CA TYR A 2 16.48 -24.10 14.26
C TYR A 2 17.46 -23.25 15.11
N LYS A 3 17.80 -22.08 14.58
CA LYS A 3 17.29 -20.79 15.07
C LYS A 3 17.33 -19.75 13.95
N LYS A 4 16.14 -19.28 13.56
CA LYS A 4 15.94 -18.11 12.70
C LYS A 4 16.16 -16.90 13.61
N ASP A 5 17.11 -16.04 13.28
CA ASP A 5 17.38 -14.85 14.07
C ASP A 5 16.12 -13.97 14.17
N PRO A 6 15.84 -13.38 15.35
CA PRO A 6 14.71 -12.50 15.53
C PRO A 6 14.99 -11.20 14.78
N GLU A 7 14.26 -10.97 13.69
CA GLU A 7 14.29 -9.69 12.99
C GLU A 7 13.84 -8.59 13.96
N VAL A 8 14.79 -7.74 14.35
CA VAL A 8 14.59 -6.62 15.26
C VAL A 8 13.50 -5.71 14.70
N GLN A 9 12.30 -5.75 15.29
CA GLN A 9 11.21 -4.82 14.97
C GLN A 9 11.57 -3.42 15.49
N SER A 10 12.28 -2.65 14.68
CA SER A 10 12.36 -1.20 14.87
C SER A 10 10.98 -0.58 14.63
N HIS A 11 10.56 0.30 15.53
CA HIS A 11 9.27 1.01 15.49
C HIS A 11 9.25 2.13 14.42
N GLY A 12 10.02 1.97 13.34
CA GLY A 12 10.18 2.92 12.25
C GLY A 12 9.20 2.67 11.10
N HIS A 13 8.99 3.70 10.28
CA HIS A 13 8.21 3.59 9.05
C HIS A 13 8.79 2.52 8.12
N LYS A 14 7.94 1.62 7.62
CA LYS A 14 8.31 0.64 6.59
C LYS A 14 8.57 1.39 5.29
N GLN A 15 9.74 1.19 4.69
CA GLN A 15 10.09 1.82 3.42
C GLN A 15 9.30 1.17 2.28
N PRO A 16 8.73 1.94 1.35
CA PRO A 16 8.02 1.37 0.23
C PRO A 16 9.00 0.71 -0.73
N PRO A 17 8.64 -0.44 -1.34
CA PRO A 17 9.45 -1.02 -2.39
C PRO A 17 9.47 -0.10 -3.62
N LYS A 18 10.52 -0.21 -4.44
CA LYS A 18 10.60 0.55 -5.70
C LYS A 18 9.49 0.13 -6.67
N PHE A 19 9.25 -1.17 -6.75
CA PHE A 19 8.26 -1.84 -7.61
C PHE A 19 7.34 -2.73 -6.77
N LEU A 20 6.20 -3.13 -7.32
CA LEU A 20 5.24 -4.03 -6.68
C LEU A 20 5.17 -5.34 -7.47
N PRO A 21 5.93 -6.40 -7.11
CA PRO A 21 5.88 -7.66 -7.85
C PRO A 21 4.48 -8.29 -7.91
N GLY A 22 3.65 -8.08 -6.87
CA GLY A 22 2.26 -8.53 -6.84
C GLY A 22 1.31 -7.71 -7.73
N PHE A 23 1.78 -6.58 -8.26
CA PHE A 23 1.03 -5.67 -9.11
C PHE A 23 1.91 -5.21 -10.28
N PRO A 24 2.31 -6.13 -11.19
CA PRO A 24 3.34 -5.84 -12.20
C PRO A 24 2.95 -4.72 -13.17
N ASP A 25 1.65 -4.51 -13.38
CA ASP A 25 1.13 -3.45 -14.27
C ASP A 25 0.95 -2.10 -13.57
N ALA A 26 1.22 -2.01 -12.26
CA ALA A 26 1.06 -0.78 -11.49
C ALA A 26 2.17 0.23 -11.82
N LYS A 27 1.77 1.45 -12.20
CA LYS A 27 2.70 2.54 -12.53
C LYS A 27 2.81 3.51 -11.38
N VAL A 28 4.03 3.95 -11.05
CA VAL A 28 4.23 4.98 -10.03
C VAL A 28 3.60 6.29 -10.51
N VAL A 29 2.79 6.90 -9.64
CA VAL A 29 2.16 8.21 -9.88
C VAL A 29 2.42 9.15 -8.70
N ARG A 30 2.07 10.42 -8.86
CA ARG A 30 2.25 11.42 -7.80
C ARG A 30 1.42 11.04 -6.57
N GLY A 31 2.09 10.90 -5.42
CA GLY A 31 1.43 10.74 -4.13
C GLY A 31 0.57 11.96 -3.75
N LYS A 32 -0.64 11.72 -3.26
CA LYS A 32 -1.60 12.78 -2.88
C LYS A 32 -2.02 12.72 -1.41
N THR A 33 -2.22 11.53 -0.85
CA THR A 33 -2.63 11.36 0.56
C THR A 33 -1.48 11.69 1.52
N PRO A 34 -1.67 12.60 2.50
CA PRO A 34 -0.63 12.93 3.46
C PRO A 34 -0.39 11.82 4.49
N TYR A 35 0.82 11.78 5.02
CA TYR A 35 1.20 11.03 6.23
C TYR A 35 2.24 11.86 7.01
N PRO A 36 2.59 11.52 8.27
CA PRO A 36 3.52 12.31 9.07
C PRO A 36 4.87 12.62 8.39
N GLY A 37 5.34 11.77 7.49
CA GLY A 37 6.59 11.95 6.75
C GLY A 37 6.44 12.53 5.33
N GLY A 38 5.27 13.04 4.93
CA GLY A 38 5.05 13.63 3.60
C GLY A 38 3.78 13.15 2.92
N LYS A 39 3.89 12.63 1.68
CA LYS A 39 2.76 12.03 0.96
C LYS A 39 3.03 10.56 0.67
N ARG A 40 1.98 9.74 0.76
CA ARG A 40 2.11 8.31 0.53
C ARG A 40 2.56 8.03 -0.89
N LYS A 41 3.53 7.11 -1.05
CA LYS A 41 3.86 6.59 -2.37
C LYS A 41 2.62 5.95 -2.97
N ARG A 42 2.35 6.29 -4.22
CA ARG A 42 1.14 5.90 -4.93
C ARG A 42 1.48 5.25 -6.27
N TRP A 43 0.70 4.25 -6.63
CA TRP A 43 0.66 3.67 -7.96
C TRP A 43 -0.76 3.67 -8.50
N GLU A 44 -0.88 3.53 -9.81
CA GLU A 44 -2.14 3.41 -10.53
C GLU A 44 -2.11 2.15 -11.41
N MET A 45 -3.20 1.38 -11.37
CA MET A 45 -3.41 0.20 -12.22
C MET A 45 -4.04 0.61 -13.55
N PRO A 46 -3.91 -0.23 -14.60
CA PRO A 46 -4.53 0.05 -15.91
C PRO A 46 -6.04 0.28 -15.87
N ASP A 47 -6.73 -0.28 -14.88
CA ASP A 47 -8.18 -0.15 -14.70
C ASP A 47 -8.59 1.04 -13.81
N GLY A 48 -7.65 1.93 -13.49
CA GLY A 48 -7.86 3.15 -12.72
C GLY A 48 -7.98 2.95 -11.20
N LYS A 49 -7.60 1.77 -10.69
CA LYS A 49 -7.43 1.57 -9.24
C LYS A 49 -6.16 2.26 -8.75
N PHE A 50 -6.21 2.79 -7.53
CA PHE A 50 -5.06 3.38 -6.85
C PHE A 50 -4.52 2.46 -5.77
N LEU A 51 -3.21 2.48 -5.60
CA LEU A 51 -2.47 1.70 -4.62
C LEU A 51 -1.65 2.68 -3.81
N GLU A 52 -1.77 2.65 -2.48
CA GLU A 52 -0.96 3.49 -1.59
C GLU A 52 -0.18 2.65 -0.59
N TRP A 53 1.06 3.06 -0.31
CA TRP A 53 1.86 2.40 0.69
C TRP A 53 1.39 2.74 2.11
N ASP A 54 1.12 1.72 2.91
CA ASP A 54 0.94 1.83 4.35
C ASP A 54 2.30 1.77 5.05
N TYR A 55 2.86 2.93 5.39
CA TYR A 55 4.13 3.07 6.09
C TYR A 55 4.14 2.49 7.50
N MET A 56 2.99 2.19 8.10
CA MET A 56 2.93 1.55 9.42
C MET A 56 3.04 0.03 9.29
N HIS A 57 2.32 -0.56 8.33
CA HIS A 57 2.17 -2.01 8.24
C HIS A 57 3.04 -2.66 7.16
N GLY A 58 3.57 -1.89 6.20
CA GLY A 58 4.32 -2.43 5.08
C GLY A 58 3.43 -3.14 4.05
N GLU A 59 2.21 -2.63 3.86
CA GLU A 59 1.17 -3.20 3.01
C GLU A 59 0.77 -2.20 1.91
N VAL A 60 0.10 -2.71 0.87
CA VAL A 60 -0.51 -1.88 -0.16
C VAL A 60 -2.01 -1.73 0.12
N GLU A 61 -2.44 -0.52 0.45
CA GLU A 61 -3.87 -0.19 0.54
C GLU A 61 -4.39 0.11 -0.87
N MET A 62 -5.43 -0.61 -1.31
CA MET A 62 -6.00 -0.44 -2.64
C MET A 62 -7.33 0.31 -2.60
N TYR A 63 -7.55 1.17 -3.59
CA TYR A 63 -8.76 1.97 -3.73
C TYR A 63 -9.30 1.87 -5.17
N ASN A 64 -10.62 1.86 -5.32
CA ASN A 64 -11.22 1.96 -6.65
C ASN A 64 -11.11 3.38 -7.23
N LYS A 65 -11.50 3.56 -8.50
CA LYS A 65 -11.50 4.87 -9.19
C LYS A 65 -12.32 5.97 -8.49
N ASN A 66 -13.29 5.59 -7.65
CA ASN A 66 -14.10 6.52 -6.86
C ASN A 66 -13.48 6.83 -5.48
N GLY A 67 -12.32 6.24 -5.18
CA GLY A 67 -11.58 6.41 -3.95
C GLY A 67 -12.02 5.51 -2.80
N ASN A 68 -12.92 4.54 -3.02
CA ASN A 68 -13.37 3.63 -1.95
C ASN A 68 -12.32 2.56 -1.67
N HIS A 69 -12.08 2.28 -0.39
CA HIS A 69 -11.11 1.28 0.04
C HIS A 69 -11.54 -0.16 -0.30
N LEU A 70 -10.62 -0.94 -0.88
CA LEU A 70 -10.83 -2.33 -1.32
C LEU A 70 -10.15 -3.37 -0.41
N GLY A 71 -9.26 -2.91 0.47
CA GLY A 71 -8.49 -3.75 1.39
C GLY A 71 -6.99 -3.46 1.30
N ALA A 72 -6.24 -4.14 2.17
CA ALA A 72 -4.78 -4.15 2.16
C ALA A 72 -4.28 -5.43 1.51
N PHE A 73 -3.15 -5.35 0.81
CA PHE A 73 -2.57 -6.43 0.02
C PHE A 73 -1.07 -6.55 0.23
N ASP A 74 -0.56 -7.78 0.07
CA ASP A 74 0.88 -8.07 0.08
C ASP A 74 1.53 -7.46 -1.19
N PRO A 75 2.59 -6.65 -1.07
CA PRO A 75 3.22 -5.98 -2.22
C PRO A 75 3.93 -6.94 -3.19
N ASN A 76 4.35 -8.11 -2.71
CA ASN A 76 5.11 -9.09 -3.48
C ASN A 76 4.21 -10.13 -4.15
N LYS A 77 3.13 -10.53 -3.47
CA LYS A 77 2.22 -11.58 -3.96
C LYS A 77 0.92 -11.05 -4.56
N GLY A 78 0.50 -9.85 -4.19
CA GLY A 78 -0.81 -9.30 -4.58
C GLY A 78 -1.98 -9.96 -3.83
N GLU A 79 -1.70 -10.81 -2.84
CA GLU A 79 -2.70 -11.47 -2.01
C GLU A 79 -3.32 -10.48 -1.01
N LYS A 80 -4.63 -10.61 -0.78
CA LYS A 80 -5.34 -9.75 0.17
C LYS A 80 -4.98 -10.13 1.60
N VAL A 81 -4.48 -9.18 2.39
CA VAL A 81 -4.15 -9.38 3.81
C VAL A 81 -5.23 -8.83 4.75
N LYS A 82 -5.95 -7.78 4.35
CA LYS A 82 -7.05 -7.20 5.14
C LYS A 82 -8.26 -6.87 4.27
N ASN A 83 -9.44 -7.01 4.86
CA ASN A 83 -10.70 -6.68 4.20
C ASN A 83 -10.88 -5.17 4.00
N ALA A 84 -11.78 -4.83 3.06
CA ALA A 84 -12.20 -3.46 2.82
C ALA A 84 -12.80 -2.84 4.10
N LYS A 85 -12.60 -1.53 4.24
CA LYS A 85 -13.10 -0.74 5.37
C LYS A 85 -13.95 0.40 4.82
N LYS A 86 -15.26 0.39 5.11
CA LYS A 86 -16.24 1.30 4.49
C LYS A 86 -16.01 2.77 4.83
N ASP A 87 -15.39 3.04 5.97
CA ASP A 87 -15.01 4.36 6.47
C ASP A 87 -13.71 4.89 5.85
N ARG A 88 -12.90 4.04 5.21
CA ARG A 88 -11.66 4.45 4.54
C ARG A 88 -11.92 4.82 3.08
N ASN A 89 -11.45 6.00 2.69
CA ASN A 89 -11.46 6.45 1.31
C ASN A 89 -10.34 7.46 1.02
N ILE A 90 -10.05 7.66 -0.26
CA ILE A 90 -9.13 8.69 -0.77
C ILE A 90 -9.85 9.71 -1.66
N LYS A 91 -11.16 9.89 -1.52
CA LYS A 91 -11.95 10.75 -2.44
C LYS A 91 -11.42 12.19 -2.51
N LYS A 92 -10.96 12.73 -1.37
CA LYS A 92 -10.32 14.06 -1.28
C LYS A 92 -8.97 14.14 -2.03
N TYR A 93 -8.37 12.99 -2.32
CA TYR A 93 -7.01 12.84 -2.83
C TYR A 93 -6.97 12.05 -4.14
N LEU A 94 -8.08 11.94 -4.88
CA LEU A 94 -8.07 11.35 -6.23
C LEU A 94 -7.16 12.14 -7.17
#